data_AF-A0A7C4T541-F1
#
_entry.id   AF-A0A7C4T541-F1
#
_cell.length_a   1.000
_cell.length_b   1.000
_cell.length_c   1.000
_cell.angle_alpha   90.00
_cell.angle_beta   90.00
_cell.angle_gamma   90.00
#
_symmetry.space_group_name_H-M   'P 1'
#
loop_
_entity.id
_entity.type
_entity.pdbx_description
1 polymer ?
#
loop_
_entity_poly.entity_id
_entity_poly.type
_entity_poly.pdbx_seq_one_letter_code
_entity_poly.pdbx_strand_id
1 'polypeptide(L)' 'GHIAAAMDVPTVIIFGHTNPARVGPYGKPGWVAAVNAFGRGPAIENHDPAYCITQVTESMVWDAINRVLP' A
#
# COMPACT_ATOMS: atom_id res chain seq x y z
N GLY A 1 6.05 0.20 8.81
CA GLY A 1 6.27 0.07 7.35
C GLY A 1 7.72 0.24 6.99
N HIS A 2 8.23 1.48 7.01
CA HIS A 2 9.57 1.80 6.47
C HIS A 2 10.75 1.09 7.14
N ILE A 3 10.71 0.84 8.45
CA ILE A 3 11.79 0.10 9.14
C ILE A 3 11.91 -1.32 8.56
N ALA A 4 10.80 -2.06 8.47
CA ALA A 4 10.79 -3.42 7.92
C ALA A 4 11.22 -3.45 6.44
N ALA A 5 10.78 -2.46 5.65
CA ALA A 5 11.21 -2.30 4.26
C ALA A 5 12.72 -2.02 4.13
N ALA A 6 13.30 -1.23 5.05
CA ALA A 6 14.73 -0.93 5.07
C ALA A 6 15.59 -2.13 5.51
N MET A 7 15.01 -3.07 6.26
CA MET A 7 15.66 -4.32 6.66
C MET A 7 15.55 -5.43 5.59
N ASP A 8 14.98 -5.12 4.42
CA ASP A 8 14.70 -6.06 3.33
C ASP A 8 13.90 -7.30 3.77
N VAL A 9 13.07 -7.13 4.81
CA VAL A 9 12.14 -8.16 5.29
C VAL A 9 10.88 -8.09 4.43
N PRO A 10 10.43 -9.19 3.78
CA PRO A 10 9.19 -9.22 3.02
C PRO A 10 8.02 -8.66 3.84
N THR A 11 7.50 -7.51 3.41
CA THR A 11 6.50 -6.74 4.15
C THR A 11 5.44 -6.24 3.19
N VAL A 12 4.16 -6.40 3.56
CA VAL A 12 3.04 -5.74 2.88
C VAL A 12 2.50 -4.64 3.77
N ILE A 13 2.40 -3.42 3.23
CA ILE A 13 1.83 -2.27 3.92
C ILE A 13 0.44 -2.00 3.35
N ILE A 14 -0.56 -1.99 4.23
CA ILE A 14 -1.96 -1.78 3.87
C ILE A 14 -2.31 -0.30 4.01
N PHE A 15 -2.89 0.31 2.98
CA PHE A 15 -3.22 1.74 2.96
C PHE A 15 -4.71 1.99 2.73
N GLY A 16 -5.32 2.69 3.69
CA GLY A 16 -6.64 3.33 3.58
C GLY A 16 -6.50 4.74 3.00
N HIS A 17 -7.01 5.78 3.70
CA HIS A 17 -7.02 7.16 3.20
C HIS A 17 -5.64 7.72 2.85
N THR A 18 -4.60 7.29 3.55
CA THR A 18 -3.23 7.71 3.29
C THR A 18 -2.79 7.25 1.90
N ASN A 19 -2.25 8.18 1.11
CA ASN A 19 -1.84 7.97 -0.28
C ASN A 19 -0.46 7.27 -0.34
N PRO A 20 -0.40 6.00 -0.79
CA PRO A 20 0.87 5.28 -0.85
C PRO A 20 1.83 5.83 -1.91
N ALA A 21 1.36 6.58 -2.91
CA ALA A 21 2.26 7.26 -3.85
C ALA A 21 3.09 8.38 -3.19
N ARG A 22 2.70 8.84 -1.98
CA ARG A 22 3.39 9.90 -1.24
C ARG A 22 4.24 9.38 -0.10
N VAL A 23 3.80 8.32 0.57
CA VAL A 23 4.44 7.83 1.79
C VAL A 23 4.68 6.32 1.80
N GLY A 24 4.51 5.66 0.67
CA GLY A 24 4.78 4.23 0.51
C GLY A 24 6.25 3.86 0.77
N PRO A 25 6.55 2.56 0.84
CA PRO A 25 7.92 2.09 1.05
C PRO A 25 8.80 2.44 -0.17
N TYR A 26 9.92 3.11 0.09
CA TYR A 26 10.81 3.62 -0.95
C TYR A 26 11.36 2.48 -1.83
N GLY A 27 11.23 2.64 -3.15
CA GLY A 27 11.72 1.66 -4.12
C GLY A 27 11.00 0.30 -4.14
N LYS A 28 9.90 0.14 -3.39
CA LYS A 28 9.18 -1.13 -3.24
C LYS A 28 7.67 -0.97 -3.53
N PRO A 29 7.24 -0.46 -4.72
CA PRO A 29 5.82 -0.20 -4.99
C PRO A 29 4.93 -1.46 -4.95
N GLY A 30 5.49 -2.65 -5.20
CA GLY A 30 4.77 -3.92 -5.12
C GLY A 30 4.44 -4.39 -3.70
N TRP A 31 4.96 -3.71 -2.67
CA TRP A 31 4.79 -4.05 -1.25
C TRP A 31 3.57 -3.34 -0.62
N VAL A 32 2.69 -2.80 -1.47
CA VAL A 32 1.52 -2.01 -1.07
C VAL A 32 0.24 -2.78 -1.39
N ALA A 33 -0.65 -2.88 -0.41
CA ALA A 33 -2.03 -3.32 -0.60
C ALA A 33 -2.97 -2.13 -0.40
N ALA A 34 -3.56 -1.64 -1.48
CA ALA A 34 -4.42 -0.46 -1.45
C ALA A 34 -5.31 -0.36 -2.70
N VAL A 35 -6.52 0.18 -2.56
CA VAL A 35 -7.39 0.49 -3.70
C VAL A 35 -6.76 1.60 -4.54
N ASN A 36 -6.46 1.33 -5.83
CA ASN A 36 -5.88 2.30 -6.77
C ASN A 36 -4.70 3.09 -6.17
N ALA A 37 -3.68 2.39 -5.69
CA ALA A 37 -2.56 2.96 -4.91
C ALA A 37 -1.91 4.21 -5.52
N PHE A 38 -1.75 4.27 -6.84
CA PHE A 38 -1.00 5.32 -7.52
C PHE A 38 -1.87 6.33 -8.30
N GLY A 39 -3.21 6.17 -8.26
CA GLY A 39 -4.15 7.04 -8.96
C GLY A 39 -4.87 8.07 -8.09
N ARG A 40 -4.43 8.27 -6.83
CA ARG A 40 -5.15 9.07 -5.82
C ARG A 40 -4.87 10.58 -5.86
N GLY A 41 -4.14 11.04 -6.87
CA GLY A 41 -3.72 12.43 -7.01
C GLY A 41 -2.55 12.81 -6.08
N PRO A 42 -2.30 14.11 -5.89
CA PRO A 42 -1.08 14.57 -5.25
C PRO A 42 -1.15 14.73 -3.73
N ALA A 43 -2.33 14.72 -3.13
CA ALA A 43 -2.50 14.90 -1.69
C ALA A 43 -1.95 13.70 -0.90
N ILE A 44 -1.47 13.95 0.32
CA ILE A 44 -0.98 12.90 1.24
C ILE A 44 -2.13 12.01 1.71
N GLU A 45 -3.31 12.58 1.89
CA GLU A 45 -4.53 11.85 2.23
C GLU A 45 -5.60 12.08 1.17
N ASN A 46 -6.45 11.07 0.97
CA ASN A 46 -7.61 11.16 0.12
C ASN A 46 -8.84 10.58 0.87
N HIS A 47 -9.79 11.45 1.21
CA HIS A 47 -10.98 11.12 1.98
C HIS A 47 -12.16 10.64 1.13
N ASP A 48 -11.97 10.41 -0.17
CA ASP A 48 -12.95 9.68 -0.97
C ASP A 48 -13.25 8.32 -0.28
N PRO A 49 -14.53 7.99 -0.02
CA PRO A 49 -14.91 6.73 0.60
C PRO A 49 -14.34 5.49 -0.11
N ALA A 50 -14.05 5.57 -1.42
CA ALA A 50 -13.42 4.50 -2.18
C ALA A 50 -12.02 4.12 -1.67
N TYR A 51 -11.32 5.02 -0.95
CA TYR A 51 -10.00 4.75 -0.37
C TYR A 51 -10.04 4.45 1.13
N CYS A 52 -11.21 4.27 1.73
CA CYS A 52 -11.30 3.82 3.11
C CYS A 52 -10.64 2.44 3.28
N ILE A 53 -10.01 2.19 4.43
CA ILE A 53 -9.33 0.91 4.71
C ILE A 53 -10.30 -0.29 4.59
N THR A 54 -11.59 -0.07 4.86
CA THR A 54 -12.64 -1.10 4.74
C THR A 54 -12.91 -1.54 3.30
N GLN A 55 -12.42 -0.78 2.31
CA GLN A 55 -12.49 -1.15 0.89
C GLN A 55 -11.30 -2.01 0.44
N VAL A 56 -10.28 -2.19 1.29
CA VAL A 56 -9.16 -3.09 0.98
C VAL A 56 -9.59 -4.53 1.26
N THR A 57 -9.62 -5.36 0.22
CA THR A 57 -10.05 -6.75 0.32
C THR A 57 -8.90 -7.68 0.71
N GLU A 58 -9.25 -8.87 1.24
CA GLU A 58 -8.28 -9.93 1.50
C GLU A 58 -7.50 -10.33 0.25
N SER A 59 -8.17 -10.39 -0.92
CA SER A 59 -7.52 -10.71 -2.20
C SER A 59 -6.43 -9.71 -2.56
N MET A 60 -6.64 -8.40 -2.32
CA MET A 60 -5.60 -7.39 -2.57
C MET A 60 -4.37 -7.58 -1.67
N VAL A 61 -4.59 -8.01 -0.42
CA VAL A 61 -3.52 -8.32 0.52
C VAL A 61 -2.77 -9.58 0.07
N TRP A 62 -3.48 -10.64 -0.29
CA TRP A 62 -2.88 -11.88 -0.82
C TRP A 62 -2.08 -11.65 -2.09
N ASP A 63 -2.61 -10.86 -3.02
CA ASP A 63 -1.88 -10.48 -4.23
C ASP A 63 -0.59 -9.71 -3.92
N ALA A 64 -0.61 -8.83 -2.92
CA ALA A 64 0.59 -8.14 -2.48
C ALA A 64 1.59 -9.09 -1.81
N ILE A 65 1.11 -10.03 -0.98
CA ILE A 65 1.94 -11.07 -0.37
C ILE A 65 2.68 -11.88 -1.44
N ASN A 66 1.96 -12.33 -2.47
CA ASN A 66 2.54 -13.11 -3.57
C ASN A 66 3.56 -12.34 -4.41
N ARG A 67 3.56 -10.99 -4.37
CA ARG A 67 4.56 -10.16 -5.05
C ARG A 67 5.84 -9.97 -4.23
N VAL A 68 5.76 -10.12 -2.91
CA VAL A 68 6.91 -9.89 -2.00
C VAL A 68 7.60 -11.16 -1.56
N LEU A 69 6.93 -12.31 -1.70
CA LEU A 69 7.52 -13.63 -1.48
C LEU A 69 8.23 -14.12 -2.76
N PRO A 70 9.36 -14.82 -2.62
CA PRO A 70 10.09 -15.43 -3.73
C PRO A 70 9.37 -16.64 -4.35
#